data_AF-A0A520D7P3-F1
#
_entry.id   AF-A0A520D7P3-F1
#
_cell.length_a   1.000
_cell.length_b   1.000
_cell.length_c   1.000
_cell.angle_alpha   90.00
_cell.angle_beta   90.00
_cell.angle_gamma   90.00
#
_symmetry.space_group_name_H-M   'P 1'
#
loop_
_entity.id
_entity.type
_entity.pdbx_description
1 polymer ?
#
loop_
_entity_poly.entity_id
_entity_poly.type
_entity_poly.pdbx_seq_one_letter_code
_entity_poly.pdbx_strand_id
1 'polypeptide(L)'
;HIYEAIEIEKAGLKVILKDTKEFKTAEEFQQKLETIPELKTAFEALTPGRQRAYKLYFAAPKQSKTRESRVLKSIPQILNGKGLND
;
A
#
# COMPACT_ATOMS: atom_id res chain seq x y z
N HIS A 1 20.79 15.96 1.48
CA HIS A 1 20.74 15.54 2.90
C HIS A 1 19.36 15.83 3.47
N ILE A 2 18.40 14.89 3.36
CA ILE A 2 17.08 15.02 3.99
C ILE A 2 16.64 13.63 4.45
N TYR A 3 16.87 13.44 5.75
CA TYR A 3 16.08 12.72 6.76
C TYR A 3 15.79 11.22 6.58
N GLU A 4 16.55 10.46 7.39
CA GLU A 4 15.98 9.54 8.39
C GLU A 4 15.09 8.41 7.87
N ALA A 5 15.76 7.36 7.40
CA ALA A 5 15.22 6.00 7.47
C ALA A 5 15.21 5.56 8.94
N ILE A 6 14.27 6.10 9.72
CA ILE A 6 14.02 5.65 11.09
C ILE A 6 13.37 4.28 11.01
N GLU A 7 14.09 3.34 11.61
CA GLU A 7 13.73 2.01 12.08
C GLU A 7 12.22 1.84 12.35
N ILE A 8 11.60 0.87 11.66
CA ILE A 8 10.48 0.11 12.24
C ILE A 8 10.77 -1.37 12.04
N GLU A 9 11.65 -1.86 12.92
CA GLU A 9 11.60 -3.25 13.37
C GLU A 9 10.20 -3.53 13.96
N LYS A 10 9.68 -4.74 13.71
CA LYS A 10 8.55 -5.39 14.41
C LYS A 10 7.13 -4.87 14.10
N ALA A 11 6.64 -5.15 12.89
CA ALA A 11 5.19 -5.34 12.68
C ALA A 11 4.89 -6.63 11.92
N GLY A 12 5.66 -7.69 12.20
CA GLY A 12 5.41 -9.01 11.63
C GLY A 12 4.13 -9.71 12.12
N LEU A 13 3.36 -9.16 13.07
CA LEU A 13 2.16 -9.83 13.57
C LEU A 13 1.16 -8.82 14.17
N LYS A 14 -0.13 -9.07 13.90
CA LYS A 14 -1.32 -8.49 14.53
C LYS A 14 -1.72 -7.09 14.05
N VAL A 15 -2.41 -7.06 12.93
CA VAL A 15 -3.37 -5.99 12.66
C VAL A 15 -4.69 -6.63 12.22
N ILE A 16 -5.32 -7.31 13.18
CA ILE A 16 -6.79 -7.38 13.22
C ILE A 16 -7.24 -5.98 13.66
N LEU A 17 -7.10 -4.97 12.80
CA LEU A 17 -7.70 -3.67 13.07
C LEU A 17 -9.07 -3.65 12.42
N LYS A 18 -10.04 -4.00 13.25
CA LYS A 18 -11.42 -3.55 13.09
C LYS A 18 -11.42 -2.03 12.89
N ASP A 19 -12.15 -1.60 11.85
CA ASP A 19 -12.68 -0.26 11.63
C ASP A 19 -11.68 0.91 11.57
N THR A 20 -10.88 1.00 10.51
CA THR A 20 -10.37 2.30 10.02
C THR A 20 -11.26 2.82 8.89
N LYS A 21 -12.42 3.35 9.29
CA LYS A 21 -13.48 3.88 8.42
C LYS A 21 -13.16 5.22 7.72
N GLU A 22 -11.94 5.75 7.78
CA GLU A 22 -11.69 7.12 7.26
C GLU A 22 -10.90 7.23 5.96
N PHE A 23 -10.33 6.16 5.42
CA PHE A 23 -9.91 6.14 4.01
C PHE A 23 -10.11 4.74 3.47
N LYS A 24 -11.22 4.50 2.76
CA LYS A 24 -11.48 3.19 2.13
C LYS A 24 -10.33 2.87 1.17
N THR A 25 -9.38 2.07 1.64
CA THR A 25 -8.43 1.36 0.78
C THR A 25 -9.26 0.66 -0.29
N ALA A 26 -8.88 0.82 -1.57
CA ALA A 26 -9.59 0.16 -2.67
C ALA A 26 -9.68 -1.35 -2.38
N GLU A 27 -10.87 -1.94 -2.49
CA GLU A 27 -11.12 -3.35 -2.19
C GLU A 27 -10.19 -4.26 -2.99
N GLU A 28 -9.89 -3.88 -4.23
CA GLU A 28 -8.97 -4.59 -5.12
C GLU A 28 -7.53 -4.59 -4.58
N PHE A 29 -7.10 -3.51 -3.94
CA PHE A 29 -5.78 -3.45 -3.31
C PHE A 29 -5.74 -4.29 -2.04
N GLN A 30 -6.78 -4.20 -1.21
CA GLN A 30 -6.91 -4.99 0.01
C GLN A 30 -6.83 -6.49 -0.29
N GLN A 31 -7.56 -6.96 -1.31
CA GLN A 31 -7.51 -8.35 -1.76
C GLN A 31 -6.09 -8.79 -2.17
N LYS A 32 -5.33 -7.92 -2.84
CA LYS A 32 -3.94 -8.24 -3.23
C LYS A 32 -3.00 -8.28 -2.02
N LEU A 33 -3.19 -7.43 -1.02
CA LEU A 33 -2.41 -7.47 0.23
C LEU A 33 -2.68 -8.77 1.01
N GLU A 34 -3.92 -9.27 0.97
CA GLU A 34 -4.30 -10.53 1.63
C GLU A 34 -3.82 -11.77 0.85
N THR A 35 -3.83 -11.70 -0.48
CA THR A 35 -3.43 -12.82 -1.35
C THR A 35 -1.91 -12.92 -1.52
N ILE A 36 -1.19 -11.80 -1.48
CA ILE A 36 0.25 -11.72 -1.73
C ILE A 36 0.95 -11.15 -0.48
N PRO A 37 1.40 -12.02 0.44
CA PRO A 37 2.07 -11.59 1.67
C PRO A 37 3.30 -10.72 1.42
N GLU A 38 4.07 -10.99 0.36
CA GLU A 38 5.23 -10.19 -0.02
C GLU A 38 4.87 -8.74 -0.37
N LEU A 39 3.74 -8.55 -1.08
CA LEU A 39 3.24 -7.23 -1.42
C LEU A 39 2.86 -6.45 -0.15
N LYS A 40 2.24 -7.13 0.82
CA LYS A 40 1.89 -6.53 2.10
C LYS A 40 3.12 -6.09 2.87
N THR A 41 4.10 -6.96 3.04
CA THR A 41 5.36 -6.64 3.71
C THR A 41 6.08 -5.48 3.02
N ALA A 42 6.18 -5.51 1.69
CA ALA A 42 6.84 -4.46 0.92
C ALA A 42 6.08 -3.12 1.02
N PHE A 43 4.75 -3.15 0.99
CA PHE A 43 3.92 -1.96 1.17
C PHE A 43 4.05 -1.38 2.58
N GLU A 44 4.03 -2.21 3.61
CA GLU A 44 4.19 -1.79 5.01
C GLU A 44 5.61 -1.26 5.30
N ALA A 45 6.62 -1.72 4.56
CA ALA A 45 7.99 -1.20 4.61
C ALA A 45 8.16 0.16 3.91
N LEU A 46 7.20 0.61 3.09
CA LEU A 46 7.23 1.96 2.51
C LEU A 46 7.03 3.02 3.60
N THR A 47 7.60 4.21 3.40
CA THR A 47 7.35 5.33 4.31
C THR A 47 5.85 5.72 4.30
N PRO A 48 5.32 6.26 5.42
CA PRO A 48 3.89 6.63 5.52
C PRO A 48 3.41 7.55 4.40
N GLY A 49 4.27 8.45 3.91
CA GLY A 49 3.98 9.31 2.76
C GLY A 49 3.77 8.53 1.46
N ARG A 50 4.64 7.55 1.17
CA ARG A 50 4.51 6.67 0.00
C ARG A 50 3.27 5.78 0.10
N GLN A 51 3.01 5.21 1.28
CA GLN A 51 1.79 4.42 1.51
C GLN A 51 0.52 5.25 1.27
N ARG A 52 0.48 6.50 1.78
CA ARG A 52 -0.65 7.42 1.59
C ARG A 52 -0.85 7.76 0.10
N ALA A 53 0.22 8.00 -0.66
CA ALA A 53 0.13 8.28 -2.08
C ALA A 53 -0.51 7.13 -2.86
N TYR A 54 -0.09 5.89 -2.61
CA TYR A 54 -0.71 4.70 -3.23
C TYR A 54 -2.18 4.54 -2.85
N LYS A 55 -2.53 4.67 -1.56
CA LYS A 55 -3.93 4.58 -1.10
C LYS A 55 -4.83 5.60 -1.82
N LEU A 56 -4.37 6.84 -1.94
CA LEU A 56 -5.11 7.90 -2.66
C LEU A 56 -5.21 7.60 -4.17
N TYR A 57 -4.12 7.14 -4.79
CA TYR A 57 -4.08 6.82 -6.21
C TYR A 57 -5.03 5.67 -6.58
N PHE A 58 -5.14 4.65 -5.71
CA PHE A 58 -6.06 3.53 -5.89
C PHE A 58 -7.51 3.90 -5.56
N ALA A 59 -7.75 4.82 -4.63
CA ALA A 59 -9.10 5.27 -4.28
C ALA A 59 -9.69 6.27 -5.29
N ALA A 60 -8.86 6.94 -6.09
CA ALA A 60 -9.32 8.00 -7.01
C ALA A 60 -10.31 7.54 -8.12
N PRO A 61 -10.13 6.39 -8.80
CA PRO A 61 -11.07 5.94 -9.82
C PRO A 61 -12.40 5.46 -9.22
N LYS A 62 -13.52 5.80 -9.86
CA LYS A 62 -14.83 5.27 -9.48
C LYS A 62 -15.08 3.84 -9.97
N GLN A 63 -14.43 3.44 -11.07
CA GLN A 63 -14.60 2.13 -11.70
C GLN A 63 -13.62 1.10 -11.12
N SER A 64 -14.15 -0.04 -10.69
CA SER A 64 -13.38 -1.15 -10.10
C SER A 64 -12.26 -1.64 -11.01
N LYS A 65 -12.54 -1.90 -12.30
CA LYS A 65 -11.54 -2.33 -13.29
C LYS A 65 -10.35 -1.38 -13.39
N THR A 66 -10.58 -0.07 -13.26
CA THR A 66 -9.51 0.93 -13.28
C THR A 66 -8.68 0.89 -12.00
N ARG A 67 -9.30 0.70 -10.83
CA ARG A 67 -8.58 0.53 -9.56
C ARG A 67 -7.70 -0.72 -9.62
N GLU A 68 -8.26 -1.84 -10.05
CA GLU A 68 -7.54 -3.10 -10.21
C GLU A 68 -6.33 -2.94 -11.14
N SER A 69 -6.54 -2.32 -12.31
CA SER A 69 -5.46 -2.07 -13.27
C SER A 69 -4.34 -1.19 -12.68
N ARG A 70 -4.68 -0.18 -11.87
CA ARG A 70 -3.69 0.66 -11.18
C ARG A 70 -2.92 -0.13 -10.12
N VAL A 71 -3.62 -0.94 -9.34
CA VAL A 71 -3.02 -1.81 -8.33
C VAL A 71 -2.02 -2.75 -9.00
N LEU A 72 -2.45 -3.52 -10.00
CA LEU A 72 -1.61 -4.49 -10.70
C LEU A 72 -0.33 -3.86 -11.28
N LYS A 73 -0.46 -2.68 -11.89
CA LYS A 73 0.70 -1.94 -12.43
C LYS A 73 1.67 -1.45 -11.35
N SER A 74 1.16 -1.20 -10.14
CA SER A 74 1.95 -0.67 -9.03
C SER A 74 2.60 -1.74 -8.17
N ILE A 75 2.12 -3.00 -8.22
CA ILE A 75 2.72 -4.15 -7.52
C ILE A 75 4.24 -4.22 -7.69
N PRO A 76 4.81 -4.23 -8.91
CA PRO A 76 6.26 -4.33 -9.06
C PRO A 76 7.00 -3.14 -8.43
N GLN A 77 6.45 -1.93 -8.46
CA GLN A 77 7.06 -0.77 -7.80
C GLN A 77 7.07 -0.94 -6.28
N ILE A 78 5.93 -1.34 -5.71
CA ILE A 78 5.79 -1.58 -4.26
C ILE A 78 6.77 -2.67 -3.81
N LEU A 79 6.86 -3.79 -4.56
CA LEU A 79 7.79 -4.88 -4.26
C LEU A 79 9.25 -4.45 -4.31
N ASN A 80 9.59 -3.46 -5.16
CA ASN A 80 10.92 -2.85 -5.21
C ASN A 80 11.12 -1.74 -4.16
N GLY A 81 10.18 -1.52 -3.24
CA GLY A 81 10.26 -0.46 -2.24
C GLY A 81 10.11 0.95 -2.82
N LYS A 82 9.62 1.08 -4.05
CA LYS A 82 9.46 2.36 -4.77
C LYS A 82 8.12 3.01 -4.48
N GLY A 83 8.14 4.34 -4.37
CA GLY A 83 6.93 5.15 -4.33
C GLY A 83 6.24 5.21 -5.71
N LEU A 84 5.00 5.70 -5.74
CA LEU A 84 4.21 5.80 -6.97
C LEU A 84 4.89 6.62 -8.09
N ASN A 85 5.72 7.60 -7.71
CA ASN A 85 6.38 8.54 -8.61
C ASN A 85 7.93 8.39 -8.58
N ASP A 86 8.44 7.23 -8.18
CA ASP A 86 9.87 6.94 -7.99
C ASP A 86 10.46 6.07 -9.13
#